data_AF-A0A964N1B7-F1
#
_entry.id   AF-A0A964N1B7-F1
#
_cell.length_a   1.000
_cell.length_b   1.000
_cell.length_c   1.000
_cell.angle_alpha   90.00
_cell.angle_beta   90.00
_cell.angle_gamma   90.00
#
_symmetry.space_group_name_H-M   'P 1'
#
loop_
_entity.id
_entity.type
_entity.pdbx_description
1 polymer ?
#
loop_
_entity_poly.entity_id
_entity_poly.type
_entity_poly.pdbx_seq_one_letter_code
_entity_poly.pdbx_strand_id
1 'polypeptide(L)'
;MRDASYCAVVPPGKITKADWLAHGPAFHKLFSDISFSKVQPPIVSTLTYANGQVWSYATWYWSGTGRTTGVEVKIPFHAWYRFDNGKIAEVFHFVDPTAFNKEAAAALAAQTTSK
;
A
#
# COMPACT_ATOMS: atom_id res chain seq x y z
N MET A 1 13.10 -4.31 11.44
CA MET A 1 11.75 -3.75 11.25
C MET A 1 11.01 -3.98 12.55
N ARG A 2 11.07 -2.98 13.43
CA ARG A 2 10.11 -2.86 14.54
C ARG A 2 8.84 -2.22 13.95
N ASP A 3 7.72 -2.37 14.61
CA ASP A 3 6.36 -2.27 14.06
C ASP A 3 6.11 -1.05 13.15
N ALA A 4 5.48 -1.26 11.99
CA ALA A 4 5.16 -0.20 11.04
C ALA A 4 3.78 0.44 11.33
N SER A 5 3.75 1.76 11.52
CA SER A 5 2.54 2.51 11.90
C SER A 5 1.84 3.16 10.68
N TYR A 6 0.82 2.49 10.14
CA TYR A 6 -0.46 2.82 9.45
C TYR A 6 -0.92 4.22 8.91
N CYS A 7 -1.68 4.23 7.77
CA CYS A 7 -2.95 5.00 7.58
C CYS A 7 -3.95 4.37 6.53
N ALA A 8 -5.26 4.49 6.80
CA ALA A 8 -6.47 4.38 5.97
C ALA A 8 -6.92 3.08 5.22
N VAL A 9 -7.11 1.93 5.90
CA VAL A 9 -8.19 0.95 5.60
C VAL A 9 -8.61 0.20 6.88
N VAL A 10 -9.62 0.68 7.59
CA VAL A 10 -10.16 0.16 8.88
C VAL A 10 -10.16 -1.38 8.93
N PRO A 11 -9.75 -2.00 10.07
CA PRO A 11 -9.87 -1.48 11.43
C PRO A 11 -8.72 -0.54 11.85
N PRO A 12 -9.00 0.46 12.70
CA PRO A 12 -7.99 1.31 13.28
C PRO A 12 -7.05 0.47 14.16
N GLY A 13 -5.79 0.36 13.78
CA GLY A 13 -4.80 -0.36 14.59
C GLY A 13 -3.42 -0.41 13.94
N LYS A 14 -2.38 -0.48 14.79
CA LYS A 14 -1.06 -0.91 14.32
C LYS A 14 -1.19 -2.33 13.76
N ILE A 15 -0.76 -2.54 12.54
CA ILE A 15 -0.69 -3.88 11.95
C ILE A 15 0.66 -4.50 12.31
N THR A 16 0.69 -5.81 12.53
CA THR A 16 1.95 -6.47 12.83
C THR A 16 2.81 -6.55 11.57
N LYS A 17 4.11 -6.80 11.74
CA LYS A 17 4.99 -7.10 10.62
C LYS A 17 4.48 -8.27 9.77
N ALA A 18 3.88 -9.28 10.41
CA ALA A 18 3.34 -10.45 9.71
C ALA A 18 2.16 -10.06 8.82
N ASP A 19 1.24 -9.24 9.34
CA ASP A 19 0.10 -8.73 8.58
C ASP A 19 0.58 -7.89 7.38
N TRP A 20 1.54 -6.99 7.60
CA TRP A 20 2.12 -6.17 6.53
C TRP A 20 2.74 -7.03 5.41
N LEU A 21 3.46 -8.09 5.78
CA LEU A 21 4.04 -9.03 4.80
C LEU A 21 2.97 -9.84 4.06
N ALA A 22 1.84 -10.15 4.70
CA ALA A 22 0.73 -10.86 4.07
C ALA A 22 -0.05 -9.99 3.06
N HIS A 23 -0.05 -8.67 3.23
CA HIS A 23 -0.75 -7.75 2.32
C HIS A 23 -0.17 -7.77 0.90
N GLY A 24 1.16 -7.82 0.73
CA GLY A 24 1.81 -7.81 -0.58
C GLY A 24 1.29 -8.92 -1.51
N PRO A 25 1.37 -10.20 -1.11
CA PRO A 25 0.81 -11.31 -1.88
C PRO A 25 -0.71 -11.20 -2.12
N ALA A 26 -1.46 -10.62 -1.19
CA ALA A 26 -2.90 -10.42 -1.36
C ALA A 26 -3.23 -9.46 -2.52
N PHE A 27 -2.46 -8.38 -2.70
CA PHE A 27 -2.62 -7.49 -3.87
C PHE A 27 -2.40 -8.24 -5.19
N HIS A 28 -1.41 -9.13 -5.28
CA HIS A 28 -1.16 -9.91 -6.50
C HIS A 28 -2.27 -10.95 -6.81
N LYS A 29 -3.05 -11.36 -5.80
CA LYS A 29 -4.24 -12.21 -6.00
C LYS A 29 -5.43 -11.43 -6.57
N LEU A 30 -5.52 -10.14 -6.27
CA LEU A 30 -6.63 -9.29 -6.72
C LEU A 30 -6.31 -8.54 -8.02
N PHE A 31 -5.04 -8.20 -8.24
CA PHE A 31 -4.62 -7.38 -9.38
C PHE A 31 -3.48 -8.03 -10.18
N SER A 32 -3.47 -7.79 -11.49
CA SER A 32 -2.34 -8.02 -12.40
C SER A 32 -1.71 -6.69 -12.82
N ASP A 33 -0.58 -6.76 -13.53
CA ASP A 33 0.06 -5.60 -14.17
C ASP A 33 0.36 -4.45 -13.21
N ILE A 34 0.70 -4.82 -11.97
CA ILE A 34 0.96 -3.88 -10.89
C ILE A 34 2.20 -3.05 -11.22
N SER A 35 2.08 -1.73 -11.12
CA SER A 35 3.20 -0.81 -11.29
C SER A 35 3.14 0.35 -10.32
N PHE A 36 4.32 0.82 -9.93
CA PHE A 36 4.53 1.99 -9.09
C PHE A 36 5.03 3.20 -9.89
N SER A 37 5.27 3.00 -11.20
CA SER A 37 5.92 4.00 -12.05
C SER A 37 5.29 4.16 -13.44
N LYS A 38 4.19 3.44 -13.74
CA LYS A 38 3.51 3.50 -15.05
C LYS A 38 2.96 4.89 -15.36
N VAL A 39 2.46 5.60 -14.36
CA VAL A 39 1.92 6.97 -14.53
C VAL A 39 3.04 8.00 -14.45
N GLN A 40 3.92 7.88 -13.45
CA GLN A 40 5.09 8.74 -13.26
C GLN A 40 6.12 8.03 -12.36
N PRO A 41 7.41 8.38 -12.44
CA PRO A 41 8.39 7.94 -11.47
C PRO A 41 7.99 8.32 -10.03
N PRO A 42 8.26 7.46 -9.02
CA PRO A 42 8.08 7.83 -7.62
C PRO A 42 8.90 9.08 -7.28
N ILE A 43 8.28 10.03 -6.59
CA ILE A 43 8.97 11.21 -6.05
C ILE A 43 9.28 10.92 -4.59
N VAL A 44 10.56 11.00 -4.22
CA VAL A 44 11.04 10.70 -2.88
C VAL A 44 11.81 11.91 -2.33
N SER A 45 11.54 12.26 -1.08
CA SER A 45 12.26 13.33 -0.36
C SER A 45 12.62 12.84 1.03
N THR A 46 13.88 13.02 1.42
CA THR A 46 14.37 12.62 2.74
C THR A 46 14.69 13.86 3.55
N LEU A 47 14.21 13.91 4.79
CA LEU A 47 14.46 14.98 5.73
C LEU A 47 15.08 14.43 7.01
N THR A 48 16.05 15.17 7.53
CA THR A 48 16.59 14.99 8.88
C THR A 48 16.11 16.13 9.74
N TYR A 49 15.34 15.81 10.78
CA TYR A 49 14.81 16.80 11.72
C TYR A 49 15.85 17.17 12.79
N ALA A 50 15.66 18.31 13.44
CA ALA A 50 16.57 18.81 14.48
C ALA A 50 16.75 17.85 15.67
N ASN A 51 15.77 16.99 15.93
CA ASN A 51 15.83 15.94 16.95
C ASN A 51 16.57 14.66 16.48
N GLY A 52 17.23 14.70 15.31
CA GLY A 52 17.98 13.58 14.73
C GLY A 52 17.13 12.53 14.03
N GLN A 53 15.80 12.67 13.98
CA GLN A 53 14.95 11.74 13.26
C GLN A 53 15.12 11.89 11.75
N VAL A 54 15.24 10.77 11.05
CA VAL A 54 15.32 10.72 9.58
C VAL A 54 14.02 10.13 9.04
N TRP A 55 13.39 10.83 8.11
CA TRP A 55 12.18 10.41 7.45
C TRP A 55 12.31 10.53 5.93
N SER A 56 11.81 9.55 5.19
CA SER A 56 11.58 9.69 3.75
C SER A 56 10.10 9.74 3.47
N TYR A 57 9.67 10.76 2.73
CA TYR A 57 8.37 10.86 2.11
C TYR A 57 8.45 10.34 0.68
N ALA A 58 7.55 9.46 0.29
CA ALA A 58 7.41 8.99 -1.08
C ALA A 58 5.98 9.24 -1.57
N THR A 59 5.85 9.78 -2.77
CA THR A 59 4.57 9.93 -3.46
C THR A 59 4.67 9.29 -4.84
N TRP A 60 3.69 8.47 -5.18
CA TRP A 60 3.63 7.78 -6.46
C TRP A 60 2.17 7.50 -6.85
N TYR A 61 1.98 7.01 -8.07
CA TYR A 61 0.72 6.41 -8.47
C TYR A 61 0.88 4.90 -8.52
N TRP A 62 0.06 4.21 -7.75
CA TRP A 62 -0.09 2.76 -7.88
C TRP A 62 -1.06 2.47 -9.02
N SER A 63 -0.71 1.56 -9.91
CA SER A 63 -1.63 1.05 -10.93
C SER A 63 -1.72 -0.46 -10.90
N GLY A 64 -2.87 -1.00 -11.28
CA GLY A 64 -3.07 -2.43 -11.49
C GLY A 64 -4.41 -2.71 -12.17
N THR A 65 -4.53 -3.88 -12.78
CA THR A 65 -5.76 -4.34 -13.44
C THR A 65 -6.44 -5.36 -12.55
N GLY A 66 -7.70 -5.12 -12.18
CA GLY A 66 -8.49 -6.07 -11.38
C GLY A 66 -8.63 -7.40 -12.12
N ARG A 67 -8.28 -8.51 -11.47
CA ARG A 67 -8.35 -9.84 -12.10
C ARG A 67 -9.78 -10.32 -12.28
N THR A 68 -10.69 -9.90 -11.40
CA THR A 68 -12.11 -10.24 -11.44
C THR A 68 -12.88 -9.27 -12.31
N THR A 69 -12.65 -7.97 -12.13
CA THR A 69 -13.40 -6.93 -12.85
C THR A 69 -12.84 -6.58 -14.22
N GLY A 70 -11.55 -6.89 -14.48
CA GLY A 70 -10.84 -6.48 -15.70
C GLY A 70 -10.53 -4.97 -15.77
N VAL A 71 -10.87 -4.20 -14.72
CA VAL A 71 -10.73 -2.74 -14.73
C VAL A 71 -9.31 -2.34 -14.30
N GLU A 72 -8.63 -1.53 -15.12
CA GLU A 72 -7.41 -0.86 -14.71
C GLU A 72 -7.73 0.32 -13.78
N VAL A 73 -7.05 0.38 -12.63
CA VAL A 73 -7.13 1.48 -11.68
C VAL A 73 -5.78 2.16 -11.52
N LYS A 74 -5.80 3.48 -11.26
CA LYS A 74 -4.63 4.31 -10.98
C LYS A 74 -4.95 5.13 -9.73
N ILE A 75 -4.18 4.92 -8.67
CA ILE A 75 -4.49 5.43 -7.34
C ILE A 75 -3.28 6.22 -6.82
N PRO A 76 -3.46 7.49 -6.43
CA PRO A 76 -2.43 8.24 -5.72
C PRO A 76 -2.08 7.54 -4.40
N PHE A 77 -0.79 7.38 -4.15
CA PHE A 77 -0.27 6.76 -2.94
C PHE A 77 0.78 7.69 -2.33
N HIS A 78 0.68 7.88 -1.02
CA HIS A 78 1.68 8.60 -0.25
C HIS A 78 2.19 7.70 0.88
N ALA A 79 3.49 7.67 1.12
CA ALA A 79 4.07 6.91 2.21
C ALA A 79 5.15 7.67 2.93
N TRP A 80 5.18 7.48 4.25
CA TRP A 80 6.17 8.09 5.13
C TRP A 80 6.94 6.98 5.81
N TYR A 81 8.25 6.98 5.65
CA TYR A 81 9.15 5.98 6.20
C TYR A 81 10.03 6.64 7.24
N ARG A 82 9.91 6.25 8.51
CA ARG A 82 10.89 6.65 9.53
C ARG A 82 12.05 5.66 9.53
N PHE A 83 13.27 6.19 9.58
CA PHE A 83 14.48 5.40 9.70
C PHE A 83 15.02 5.41 11.14
N ASP A 84 15.58 4.28 11.53
CA ASP A 84 16.37 4.08 12.75
C ASP A 84 17.55 3.18 12.39
N ASN A 85 18.78 3.67 12.62
CA ASN A 85 20.02 2.97 12.29
C ASN A 85 20.06 2.42 10.84
N GLY A 86 19.66 3.26 9.88
CA GLY A 86 19.64 2.93 8.44
C GLY A 86 18.56 1.93 8.02
N LYS A 87 17.64 1.55 8.92
CA LYS A 87 16.54 0.62 8.65
C LYS A 87 15.20 1.32 8.82
N ILE A 88 14.20 0.91 8.04
CA ILE A 88 12.83 1.35 8.23
C ILE A 88 12.33 0.84 9.59
N ALA A 89 11.95 1.79 10.44
CA ALA A 89 11.41 1.60 11.77
C ALA A 89 9.91 1.77 11.80
N GLU A 90 9.33 2.67 10.98
CA GLU A 90 7.89 2.87 10.86
C GLU A 90 7.51 3.21 9.41
N VAL A 91 6.30 2.82 8.99
CA VAL A 91 5.73 3.14 7.68
C VAL A 91 4.28 3.54 7.80
N PHE A 92 3.95 4.74 7.34
CA PHE A 92 2.59 5.23 7.19
C PHE A 92 2.24 5.23 5.70
N HIS A 93 1.06 4.73 5.33
CA HIS A 93 0.55 4.76 3.95
C HIS A 93 -0.72 5.59 3.91
N PHE A 94 -0.90 6.45 2.93
CA PHE A 94 -2.11 7.24 2.74
C PHE A 94 -2.63 6.99 1.33
N VAL A 95 -3.85 6.46 1.24
CA VAL A 95 -4.47 6.02 -0.02
C VAL A 95 -5.98 6.00 0.12
N ASP A 96 -6.71 6.26 -0.97
CA ASP A 96 -8.14 5.95 -1.09
C ASP A 96 -8.34 4.46 -1.43
N PRO A 97 -8.94 3.65 -0.54
CA PRO A 97 -9.06 2.22 -0.77
C PRO A 97 -10.28 1.81 -1.59
N THR A 98 -11.09 2.75 -2.08
CA THR A 98 -12.36 2.47 -2.75
C THR A 98 -12.20 1.46 -3.90
N ALA A 99 -11.17 1.61 -4.72
CA ALA A 99 -10.89 0.70 -5.84
C ALA A 99 -10.48 -0.71 -5.36
N PHE A 100 -9.65 -0.81 -4.31
CA PHE A 100 -9.25 -2.09 -3.73
C PHE A 100 -10.43 -2.84 -3.13
N ASN A 101 -11.29 -2.12 -2.39
CA ASN A 101 -12.48 -2.70 -1.78
C ASN A 101 -13.48 -3.22 -2.82
N LYS A 102 -13.64 -2.50 -3.94
CA LYS A 102 -14.50 -2.94 -5.06
C LYS A 102 -14.00 -4.25 -5.67
N GLU A 103 -12.71 -4.36 -5.96
CA GLU A 103 -12.14 -5.59 -6.53
C GLU A 103 -12.19 -6.75 -5.52
N ALA A 104 -11.90 -6.51 -4.25
CA ALA A 104 -12.00 -7.52 -3.20
C ALA A 104 -13.44 -8.05 -3.03
N ALA A 105 -14.43 -7.16 -3.06
CA ALA A 105 -15.84 -7.55 -3.01
C ALA A 105 -16.26 -8.36 -4.25
N ALA A 106 -15.81 -7.97 -5.45
CA ALA A 106 -16.06 -8.72 -6.67
C ALA A 106 -15.43 -10.13 -6.61
N ALA A 107 -14.18 -10.23 -6.15
CA ALA A 107 -13.48 -11.51 -6.00
C ALA A 107 -14.16 -12.44 -4.99
N LEU A 108 -14.73 -11.89 -3.92
CA LEU A 108 -15.50 -12.66 -2.94
C LEU A 108 -16.82 -13.17 -3.54
N ALA A 109 -17.56 -12.30 -4.25
CA ALA A 109 -18.81 -12.67 -4.89
C ALA A 109 -18.63 -13.75 -5.98
N ALA A 110 -17.54 -13.69 -6.74
CA ALA A 110 -17.21 -14.70 -7.75
C ALA A 110 -16.92 -16.09 -7.14
N GLN A 111 -16.38 -16.15 -5.92
CA GLN A 111 -16.13 -17.40 -5.21
C GLN A 111 -17.41 -18.04 -4.66
N THR A 112 -18.43 -17.25 -4.32
CA THR A 112 -19.71 -17.76 -3.83
C THR A 112 -20.61 -18.34 -4.92
N THR A 113 -20.44 -17.92 -6.18
CA THR A 113 -21.23 -18.42 -7.33
C THR A 113 -20.67 -19.70 -7.94
N SER A 114 -19.45 -20.10 -7.58
CA SER A 114 -18.79 -21.34 -8.05
C SER A 114 -18.94 -22.53 -7.08
N LYS A 115 -19.77 -22.40 -6.04
CA LYS A 115 -20.14 -23.48 -5.11
C LYS A 115 -21.61 -23.82 -5.28
#